data_AF-A0AAV2INA6-F1
#
_entry.id   AF-A0AAV2INA6-F1
#
_cell.length_a   1.000
_cell.length_b   1.000
_cell.length_c   1.000
_cell.angle_alpha   90.00
_cell.angle_beta   90.00
_cell.angle_gamma   90.00
#
_symmetry.space_group_name_H-M   'P 1'
#
loop_
_entity.id
_entity.type
_entity.pdbx_description
1 polymer ?
#
loop_
_entity_poly.entity_id
_entity_poly.type
_entity_poly.pdbx_seq_one_letter_code
_entity_poly.pdbx_strand_id
1 'polypeptide(L)'
;MTRHGRNCTAGTVYTYHERKKDTQASGFGSQKVRYGKDAVKEFDCCCLTLQPCKEPLVTDDGHIYDKEAILKNIIHQKKEIARKLKEYEKQKSRSQKELEEIAKAEQETKALRFAQQESNPIGQKYANDSLKEKHGAGKLVQFYRCLPDVEFLKLEKLAAGMRPVYVKSTHRTRMTDDHLKAMLQIGCSSSKPNNHDILKAKRQFHKSY
;
A
#
# COMPACT_ATOMS: atom_id res chain seq x y z
N MET A 1 41.93 3.89 -41.01
CA MET A 1 41.16 5.01 -41.61
C MET A 1 39.81 4.49 -42.03
N THR A 2 38.75 4.82 -41.29
CA THR A 2 37.38 4.43 -41.64
C THR A 2 36.88 5.33 -42.77
N ARG A 3 36.34 4.69 -43.81
CA ARG A 3 35.95 5.30 -45.10
C ARG A 3 34.87 6.36 -44.88
N HIS A 4 35.17 7.63 -45.17
CA HIS A 4 34.19 8.72 -45.09
C HIS A 4 33.22 8.61 -46.28
N GLY A 5 31.93 8.37 -46.01
CA GLY A 5 30.91 8.28 -47.04
C GLY A 5 30.75 9.62 -47.77
N ARG A 6 30.77 9.60 -49.11
CA ARG A 6 30.75 10.80 -49.97
C ARG A 6 29.46 11.65 -49.85
N ASN A 7 28.41 11.13 -49.22
CA ASN A 7 27.14 11.83 -49.04
C ASN A 7 26.81 11.92 -47.53
N CYS A 8 27.41 12.88 -46.84
CA CYS A 8 27.09 13.18 -45.45
C CYS A 8 25.81 14.04 -45.39
N THR A 9 24.63 13.41 -45.37
CA THR A 9 23.33 14.08 -45.21
C THR A 9 23.03 14.50 -43.77
N ALA A 10 23.96 14.25 -42.84
CA ALA A 10 23.96 14.74 -41.46
C ALA A 10 25.03 15.83 -41.27
N GLY A 11 25.06 16.82 -42.16
CA GLY A 11 25.93 17.98 -42.00
C GLY A 11 25.57 18.75 -40.74
N THR A 12 26.55 19.03 -39.87
CA THR A 12 26.32 19.90 -38.72
C THR A 12 25.94 21.29 -39.25
N VAL A 13 24.84 21.85 -38.74
CA VAL A 13 24.33 23.18 -39.14
C VAL A 13 25.44 24.23 -39.12
N TYR A 14 26.35 24.11 -38.16
CA TYR A 14 27.53 24.94 -38.05
C TYR A 14 28.75 24.32 -38.72
N THR A 15 29.43 25.14 -39.50
CA THR A 15 30.78 24.89 -39.98
C THR A 15 31.78 24.78 -38.83
N TYR A 16 32.96 24.25 -39.12
CA TYR A 16 34.06 24.21 -38.16
C TYR A 16 34.44 25.62 -37.64
N HIS A 17 34.45 26.62 -38.53
CA HIS A 17 34.83 27.99 -38.17
C HIS A 17 33.80 28.69 -37.29
N GLU A 18 32.51 28.47 -37.53
CA GLU A 18 31.42 28.99 -36.68
C GLU A 18 31.50 28.39 -35.28
N ARG A 19 31.60 27.07 -35.17
CA ARG A 19 31.79 26.41 -33.86
C ARG A 19 33.01 26.93 -33.12
N LYS A 20 34.13 27.15 -33.82
CA LYS A 20 35.35 27.68 -33.19
C LYS A 20 35.15 29.12 -32.69
N LYS A 21 34.48 29.97 -33.46
CA LYS A 21 34.15 31.34 -33.05
C LYS A 21 33.19 31.36 -31.87
N ASP A 22 32.13 30.55 -31.91
CA ASP A 22 31.15 30.44 -30.82
C ASP A 22 31.78 29.90 -29.54
N THR A 23 32.65 28.88 -29.65
CA THR A 23 33.40 28.34 -28.51
C THR A 23 34.29 29.42 -27.90
N GLN A 24 34.98 30.21 -28.72
CA GLN A 24 35.88 31.28 -28.26
C GLN A 24 35.11 32.44 -27.62
N ALA A 25 33.98 32.84 -28.20
CA ALA A 25 33.16 33.95 -27.69
C ALA A 25 32.36 33.55 -26.43
N SER A 26 31.82 32.34 -26.40
CA SER A 26 31.00 31.85 -25.30
C SER A 26 31.84 31.34 -24.13
N GLY A 27 33.10 30.99 -24.35
CA GLY A 27 33.96 30.37 -23.34
C GLY A 27 33.60 28.91 -23.01
N PHE A 28 32.57 28.34 -23.65
CA PHE A 28 32.10 26.98 -23.44
C PHE A 28 32.59 26.04 -24.54
N GLY A 29 32.97 24.82 -24.16
CA GLY A 29 33.45 23.77 -25.06
C GLY A 29 34.96 23.55 -25.02
N SER A 30 35.45 22.56 -25.77
CA SER A 30 36.87 22.17 -25.77
C SER A 30 37.72 23.15 -26.58
N GLN A 31 38.41 24.07 -25.90
CA GLN A 31 39.34 25.01 -26.52
C GLN A 31 40.78 24.46 -26.52
N LYS A 32 41.46 24.57 -27.66
CA LYS A 32 42.91 24.31 -27.76
C LYS A 32 43.64 25.65 -27.76
N VAL A 33 44.10 26.09 -26.59
CA VAL A 33 44.85 27.33 -26.40
C VAL A 33 46.18 27.02 -25.71
N ARG A 34 47.25 27.73 -26.10
CA ARG A 34 48.54 27.66 -25.40
C ARG A 34 48.50 28.62 -24.23
N TYR A 35 48.59 28.08 -23.01
CA TYR A 35 48.66 28.88 -21.80
C TYR A 35 50.07 29.43 -21.59
N GLY A 36 50.16 30.66 -21.09
CA GLY A 36 51.42 31.29 -20.68
C GLY A 36 51.88 30.82 -19.30
N LYS A 37 53.02 31.34 -18.85
CA LYS A 37 53.58 31.06 -17.51
C LYS A 37 52.57 31.38 -16.40
N ASP A 38 51.80 32.46 -16.57
CA ASP A 38 50.87 32.99 -15.57
C ASP A 38 49.67 32.06 -15.29
N ALA A 39 49.44 31.08 -16.16
CA ALA A 39 48.42 30.05 -15.93
C ALA A 39 48.90 28.93 -15.00
N VAL A 40 50.21 28.85 -14.77
CA VAL A 40 50.82 27.87 -13.87
C VAL A 40 50.97 28.52 -12.50
N LYS A 41 50.41 27.85 -11.49
CA LYS A 41 50.55 28.25 -10.10
C LYS A 41 52.03 28.26 -9.69
N GLU A 42 52.47 29.33 -9.05
CA GLU A 42 53.82 29.41 -8.47
C GLU A 42 53.97 28.46 -7.27
N PHE A 43 55.22 28.08 -6.96
CA PHE A 43 55.52 27.03 -5.99
C PHE A 43 55.23 27.46 -4.54
N ASP A 44 55.37 28.74 -4.23
CA ASP A 44 55.19 29.36 -2.90
C ASP A 44 53.78 29.90 -2.66
N CYS A 45 52.89 29.77 -3.66
CA CYS A 45 51.53 30.26 -3.57
C CYS A 45 50.59 29.26 -2.89
N CYS A 46 49.56 29.78 -2.23
CA CYS A 46 48.49 28.98 -1.63
C CYS A 46 47.58 28.38 -2.71
N CYS A 47 47.24 27.09 -2.61
CA CYS A 47 46.32 26.43 -3.54
C CYS A 47 44.87 26.97 -3.49
N LEU A 48 44.50 27.74 -2.46
CA LEU A 48 43.14 28.32 -2.34
C LEU A 48 43.08 29.77 -2.83
N THR A 49 44.03 30.60 -2.41
CA THR A 49 44.01 32.05 -2.71
C THR A 49 44.81 32.40 -3.96
N LEU A 50 45.71 31.50 -4.43
CA LEU A 50 46.67 31.77 -5.50
C LEU A 50 47.53 33.01 -5.23
N GLN A 51 47.75 33.31 -3.94
CA GLN A 51 48.64 34.36 -3.47
C GLN A 51 49.85 33.72 -2.77
N PRO A 52 51.01 34.40 -2.74
CA PRO A 52 52.17 33.95 -1.98
C PRO A 52 51.82 33.72 -0.51
N CYS A 53 52.24 32.56 0.02
CA CYS A 53 51.92 32.19 1.39
C CYS A 53 52.68 33.03 2.42
N LYS A 54 52.00 33.43 3.50
CA LYS A 54 52.63 34.07 4.67
C LYS A 54 53.10 33.04 5.69
N GLU A 55 52.20 32.11 6.05
CA GLU A 55 52.48 31.03 6.99
C GLU A 55 52.08 29.71 6.30
N PRO A 56 53.02 29.10 5.54
CA PRO A 56 52.72 27.94 4.73
C PRO A 56 52.51 26.70 5.59
N LEU A 57 51.44 25.97 5.29
CA LEU A 57 51.19 24.62 5.75
C LEU A 57 51.19 23.68 4.55
N VAL A 58 51.73 22.48 4.75
CA VAL A 58 51.85 21.46 3.71
C VAL A 58 51.01 20.26 4.11
N THR A 59 50.21 19.74 3.18
CA THR A 59 49.52 18.45 3.36
C THR A 59 50.45 17.29 3.01
N ASP A 60 50.12 16.08 3.44
CA ASP A 60 50.92 14.89 3.14
C ASP A 60 51.09 14.66 1.63
N ASP A 61 50.11 15.08 0.82
CA ASP A 61 50.15 15.04 -0.64
C ASP A 61 51.07 16.12 -1.28
N GLY A 62 51.66 17.00 -0.49
CA GLY A 62 52.58 18.05 -0.94
C GLY A 62 51.89 19.34 -1.43
N HIS A 63 50.63 19.59 -1.05
CA HIS A 63 49.97 20.85 -1.38
C HIS A 63 50.25 21.93 -0.34
N ILE A 64 50.57 23.13 -0.81
CA ILE A 64 50.88 24.29 0.03
C ILE A 64 49.63 25.17 0.19
N TYR A 65 49.35 25.54 1.44
CA TYR A 65 48.26 26.42 1.82
C TYR A 65 48.71 27.48 2.83
N ASP A 66 48.06 28.64 2.80
CA ASP A 66 48.10 29.55 3.93
C ASP A 66 47.28 29.00 5.10
N LYS A 67 47.87 29.01 6.30
CA LYS A 67 47.22 28.56 7.55
C LYS A 67 45.83 29.16 7.76
N GLU A 68 45.68 30.46 7.60
CA GLU A 68 44.37 31.11 7.75
C GLU A 68 43.36 30.65 6.70
N ALA A 69 43.79 30.55 5.44
CA ALA A 69 42.90 30.23 4.33
C ALA A 69 42.37 28.80 4.45
N ILE A 70 43.26 27.84 4.76
CA ILE A 70 42.85 26.43 4.90
C ILE A 70 41.93 26.22 6.09
N LEU A 71 42.21 26.86 7.24
CA LEU A 71 41.35 26.73 8.42
C LEU A 71 39.96 27.35 8.19
N LYS A 72 39.89 28.54 7.57
CA LYS A 72 38.63 29.17 7.19
C LYS A 72 37.83 28.27 6.25
N ASN A 73 38.48 27.67 5.25
CA ASN A 73 37.85 26.75 4.30
C ASN A 73 37.31 25.49 5.01
N ILE A 74 38.09 24.85 5.88
CA ILE A 74 37.65 23.66 6.64
C ILE A 74 36.41 23.96 7.48
N ILE A 75 36.40 25.10 8.20
CA ILE A 75 35.25 25.50 9.01
C ILE A 75 34.02 25.74 8.12
N HIS A 76 34.21 26.44 7.00
CA HIS A 76 33.13 26.68 6.04
C HIS A 76 32.56 25.39 5.47
N GLN A 77 33.41 24.46 5.02
CA GLN A 77 32.98 23.16 4.50
C GLN A 77 32.22 22.35 5.54
N LYS A 78 32.70 22.28 6.78
CA LYS A 78 31.99 21.59 7.87
C LYS A 78 30.60 22.18 8.11
N LYS A 79 30.48 23.51 8.10
CA LYS A 79 29.20 24.21 8.26
C LYS A 79 28.25 23.92 7.09
N GLU A 80 28.75 23.94 5.87
CA GLU A 80 27.98 23.65 4.66
C GLU A 80 27.49 22.19 4.61
N ILE A 81 28.34 21.24 4.97
CA ILE A 81 27.96 19.82 5.08
C ILE A 81 26.87 19.66 6.13
N ALA A 82 27.03 20.27 7.32
CA ALA A 82 26.02 20.21 8.37
C ALA A 82 24.68 20.82 7.93
N ARG A 83 24.69 21.91 7.14
CA ARG A 83 23.49 22.50 6.56
C ARG A 83 22.82 21.54 5.58
N LYS A 84 23.57 20.99 4.62
CA LYS A 84 23.05 20.07 3.59
C LYS A 84 22.51 18.77 4.20
N LEU A 85 23.16 18.24 5.24
CA LEU A 85 22.69 17.05 5.94
C LEU A 85 21.33 17.29 6.60
N LYS A 86 21.13 18.43 7.28
CA LYS A 86 19.84 18.78 7.88
C LYS A 86 18.73 18.94 6.83
N GLU A 87 19.04 19.57 5.70
CA GLU A 87 18.10 19.71 4.57
C GLU A 87 17.73 18.34 4.00
N TYR A 88 18.71 17.46 3.81
CA TYR A 88 18.51 16.10 3.34
C TYR A 88 17.66 15.27 4.31
N GLU A 89 17.93 15.31 5.61
CA GLU A 89 17.12 14.62 6.63
C GLU A 89 15.68 15.10 6.63
N LYS A 90 15.47 16.42 6.52
CA LYS A 90 14.14 17.02 6.43
C LYS A 90 13.41 16.55 5.16
N GLN A 91 14.09 16.54 4.01
CA GLN A 91 13.52 16.06 2.76
C GLN A 91 13.16 14.56 2.86
N LYS A 92 14.07 13.73 3.37
CA LYS A 92 13.85 12.30 3.57
C LYS A 92 12.64 12.04 4.48
N SER A 93 12.50 12.78 5.58
CA SER A 93 11.35 12.64 6.49
C SER A 93 10.01 13.01 5.85
N ARG A 94 10.00 14.02 4.96
CA ARG A 94 8.79 14.41 4.20
C ARG A 94 8.42 13.34 3.19
N SER A 95 9.38 12.89 2.40
CA SER A 95 9.15 11.82 1.42
C SER A 95 8.69 10.51 2.08
N GLN A 96 9.21 10.16 3.26
CA GLN A 96 8.73 9.00 4.02
C GLN A 96 7.27 9.15 4.44
N LYS A 97 6.87 10.32 4.96
CA LYS A 97 5.48 10.60 5.34
C LYS A 97 4.54 10.56 4.14
N GLU A 98 4.94 11.17 3.02
CA GLU A 98 4.16 11.15 1.77
C GLU A 98 3.98 9.71 1.26
N LEU A 99 5.03 8.88 1.30
CA LEU A 99 4.94 7.46 0.93
C LEU A 99 4.02 6.67 1.88
N GLU A 100 4.08 6.92 3.19
CA GLU A 100 3.19 6.30 4.17
C GLU A 100 1.73 6.72 3.97
N GLU A 101 1.48 7.98 3.65
CA GLU A 101 0.14 8.51 3.36
C GLU A 101 -0.42 7.91 2.07
N ILE A 102 0.38 7.83 1.00
CA ILE A 102 -0.01 7.17 -0.26
C ILE A 102 -0.31 5.68 -0.01
N ALA A 103 0.54 4.98 0.74
CA ALA A 103 0.32 3.57 1.07
C ALA A 103 -0.97 3.34 1.86
N LYS A 104 -1.29 4.22 2.82
CA LYS A 104 -2.55 4.18 3.58
C LYS A 104 -3.76 4.45 2.67
N ALA A 105 -3.69 5.49 1.83
CA ALA A 105 -4.76 5.80 0.88
C ALA A 105 -5.00 4.66 -0.13
N GLU A 106 -3.94 3.99 -0.59
CA GLU A 106 -4.06 2.79 -1.43
C GLU A 106 -4.73 1.62 -0.70
N GLN A 107 -4.43 1.41 0.59
CA GLN A 107 -5.09 0.37 1.39
C GLN A 107 -6.57 0.67 1.60
N GLU A 108 -6.91 1.92 1.94
CA GLU A 108 -8.29 2.36 2.12
C GLU A 108 -9.10 2.24 0.83
N THR A 109 -8.55 2.68 -0.30
CA THR A 109 -9.21 2.54 -1.61
C THR A 109 -9.39 1.08 -2.01
N LYS A 110 -8.42 0.20 -1.73
CA LYS A 110 -8.56 -1.25 -1.93
C LYS A 110 -9.69 -1.84 -1.06
N ALA A 111 -9.74 -1.46 0.22
CA ALA A 111 -10.79 -1.92 1.14
C ALA A 111 -12.19 -1.44 0.71
N LEU A 112 -12.32 -0.18 0.29
CA LEU A 112 -13.57 0.38 -0.25
C LEU A 112 -14.00 -0.33 -1.53
N ARG A 113 -13.08 -0.59 -2.46
CA ARG A 113 -13.37 -1.36 -3.69
C ARG A 113 -13.85 -2.77 -3.36
N PHE A 114 -13.20 -3.44 -2.40
CA PHE A 114 -13.63 -4.77 -1.95
C PHE A 114 -15.04 -4.75 -1.35
N ALA A 115 -15.32 -3.79 -0.46
CA ALA A 115 -16.66 -3.64 0.14
C ALA A 115 -17.74 -3.36 -0.92
N GLN A 116 -17.45 -2.54 -1.93
CA GLN A 116 -18.36 -2.29 -3.05
C GLN A 116 -18.62 -3.55 -3.88
N GLN A 117 -17.58 -4.36 -4.14
CA GLN A 117 -17.72 -5.61 -4.87
C GLN A 117 -18.61 -6.62 -4.13
N GLU A 118 -18.47 -6.75 -2.81
CA GLU A 118 -19.34 -7.59 -1.96
C GLU A 118 -20.80 -7.08 -1.89
N SER A 119 -20.99 -5.76 -1.98
CA SER A 119 -22.33 -5.15 -2.02
C SER A 119 -23.09 -5.37 -3.34
N ASN A 120 -22.41 -5.89 -4.38
CA ASN A 120 -23.01 -6.12 -5.68
C ASN A 120 -23.97 -7.33 -5.62
N PRO A 121 -25.29 -7.15 -5.85
CA PRO A 121 -26.31 -8.18 -5.61
C PRO A 121 -26.17 -9.45 -6.46
N ILE A 122 -25.30 -9.44 -7.46
CA ILE A 122 -25.00 -10.59 -8.31
C ILE A 122 -24.26 -11.69 -7.51
N GLY A 123 -23.30 -11.34 -6.64
CA GLY A 123 -22.59 -12.31 -5.77
C GLY A 123 -23.51 -12.94 -4.71
N GLN A 124 -24.41 -12.13 -4.14
CA GLN A 124 -25.44 -12.62 -3.22
C GLN A 124 -26.42 -13.57 -3.90
N LYS A 125 -26.76 -13.38 -5.18
CA LYS A 125 -27.64 -14.29 -5.93
C LYS A 125 -27.05 -15.70 -6.05
N TYR A 126 -25.77 -15.83 -6.38
CA TYR A 126 -25.11 -17.14 -6.49
C TYR A 126 -25.02 -17.89 -5.13
N ALA A 127 -24.79 -17.16 -4.02
CA ALA A 127 -24.83 -17.73 -2.68
C ALA A 127 -26.25 -18.21 -2.28
N ASN A 128 -27.27 -17.43 -2.61
CA ASN A 128 -28.67 -17.77 -2.39
C ASN A 128 -29.16 -18.93 -3.27
N ASP A 129 -28.68 -19.04 -4.50
CA ASP A 129 -29.06 -20.14 -5.41
C ASP A 129 -28.41 -21.47 -4.99
N SER A 130 -27.18 -21.44 -4.48
CA SER A 130 -26.51 -22.60 -3.85
C SER A 130 -27.23 -23.09 -2.58
N LEU A 131 -27.87 -22.18 -1.83
CA LEU A 131 -28.71 -22.51 -0.68
C LEU A 131 -30.05 -23.11 -1.10
N LYS A 132 -30.68 -22.59 -2.16
CA LYS A 132 -31.94 -23.13 -2.71
C LYS A 132 -31.78 -24.56 -3.24
N GLU A 133 -30.69 -24.87 -3.95
CA GLU A 133 -30.44 -26.23 -4.45
C GLU A 133 -30.30 -27.24 -3.31
N LYS A 134 -29.60 -26.89 -2.22
CA LYS A 134 -29.49 -27.75 -1.03
C LYS A 134 -30.81 -27.91 -0.29
N HIS A 135 -31.70 -26.93 -0.36
CA HIS A 135 -33.03 -26.99 0.22
C HIS A 135 -33.97 -27.96 -0.52
N GLY A 136 -33.76 -28.15 -1.83
CA GLY A 136 -34.52 -29.08 -2.66
C GLY A 136 -34.11 -30.56 -2.52
N ALA A 137 -32.91 -30.84 -1.98
CA ALA A 137 -32.31 -32.18 -1.96
C ALA A 137 -32.36 -32.92 -0.61
N GLY A 138 -32.84 -32.34 0.49
CA GLY A 138 -32.76 -32.99 1.81
C GLY A 138 -33.76 -32.55 2.89
N LYS A 139 -33.89 -33.38 3.94
CA LYS A 139 -34.75 -33.13 5.12
C LYS A 139 -34.38 -31.78 5.78
N LEU A 140 -35.38 -30.94 6.03
CA LEU A 140 -35.33 -29.59 6.62
C LEU A 140 -34.27 -29.37 7.73
N VAL A 141 -34.02 -30.38 8.56
CA VAL A 141 -33.04 -30.31 9.67
C VAL A 141 -31.60 -30.15 9.19
N GLN A 142 -31.23 -30.69 8.02
CA GLN A 142 -29.87 -30.57 7.46
C GLN A 142 -29.62 -29.20 6.81
N PHE A 143 -30.69 -28.53 6.36
CA PHE A 143 -30.60 -27.19 5.78
C PHE A 143 -30.21 -26.15 6.85
N TYR A 144 -30.86 -26.17 8.02
CA TYR A 144 -30.59 -25.21 9.10
C TYR A 144 -29.26 -25.40 9.82
N ARG A 145 -28.55 -26.51 9.61
CA ARG A 145 -27.21 -26.74 10.16
C ARG A 145 -26.10 -26.04 9.35
N CYS A 146 -26.44 -25.54 8.17
CA CYS A 146 -25.50 -24.95 7.21
C CYS A 146 -25.62 -23.42 7.08
N LEU A 147 -26.53 -22.76 7.80
CA LEU A 147 -26.67 -21.30 7.74
C LEU A 147 -25.75 -20.61 8.76
N PRO A 148 -25.01 -19.56 8.35
CA PRO A 148 -24.25 -18.72 9.29
C PRO A 148 -25.20 -17.94 10.24
N ASP A 149 -24.85 -17.88 11.53
CA ASP A 149 -25.68 -17.30 12.60
C ASP A 149 -26.08 -15.82 12.36
N VAL A 150 -25.31 -15.10 11.55
CA VAL A 150 -25.49 -13.66 11.27
C VAL A 150 -26.70 -13.32 10.38
N GLU A 151 -27.27 -14.26 9.63
CA GLU A 151 -28.44 -14.00 8.76
C GLU A 151 -29.79 -14.15 9.46
N PHE A 152 -29.82 -14.65 10.71
CA PHE A 152 -31.05 -14.97 11.45
C PHE A 152 -31.84 -13.74 11.96
N LEU A 153 -31.22 -12.57 12.07
CA LEU A 153 -31.86 -11.34 12.60
C LEU A 153 -33.03 -10.83 11.74
N LYS A 154 -33.11 -11.21 10.46
CA LYS A 154 -34.18 -10.74 9.54
C LYS A 154 -35.44 -11.62 9.58
N LEU A 155 -35.39 -12.83 10.16
CA LEU A 155 -36.52 -13.76 10.22
C LEU A 155 -37.57 -13.39 11.28
N GLU A 156 -37.16 -12.75 12.38
CA GLU A 156 -38.10 -12.31 13.44
C GLU A 156 -39.13 -11.28 12.95
N LYS A 157 -38.72 -10.38 12.06
CA LYS A 157 -39.62 -9.37 11.46
C LYS A 157 -40.69 -9.98 10.58
N LEU A 158 -40.42 -11.15 10.00
CA LEU A 158 -41.35 -11.89 9.15
C LEU A 158 -42.36 -12.69 10.00
N ALA A 159 -41.96 -13.10 11.21
CA ALA A 159 -42.80 -13.89 12.13
C ALA A 159 -43.76 -13.05 12.99
N ALA A 160 -43.51 -11.76 13.19
CA ALA A 160 -44.33 -10.87 14.04
C ALA A 160 -45.79 -10.67 13.56
N GLY A 161 -46.14 -11.10 12.34
CA GLY A 161 -47.48 -10.96 11.77
C GLY A 161 -48.48 -12.06 12.14
N MET A 162 -48.07 -13.17 12.78
CA MET A 162 -48.95 -14.33 13.03
C MET A 162 -49.16 -14.57 14.53
N ARG A 163 -50.39 -14.39 15.02
CA ARG A 163 -50.77 -14.68 16.43
C ARG A 163 -51.12 -16.16 16.62
N PRO A 164 -50.61 -16.87 17.64
CA PRO A 164 -51.04 -18.22 17.96
C PRO A 164 -51.99 -18.27 19.16
N VAL A 165 -53.05 -19.09 19.00
CA VAL A 165 -54.04 -19.42 20.02
C VAL A 165 -53.45 -20.43 21.03
N TYR A 166 -53.75 -20.20 22.30
CA TYR A 166 -53.15 -20.83 23.49
C TYR A 166 -53.67 -22.26 23.74
N VAL A 167 -52.81 -23.19 24.18
CA VAL A 167 -53.21 -24.48 24.78
C VAL A 167 -52.82 -24.50 26.27
N LYS A 168 -53.81 -24.74 27.14
CA LYS A 168 -53.65 -24.95 28.59
C LYS A 168 -53.31 -26.41 28.88
N SER A 169 -52.27 -26.67 29.68
CA SER A 169 -52.20 -27.72 30.71
C SER A 169 -50.76 -27.81 31.25
N THR A 170 -50.61 -28.48 32.39
CA THR A 170 -49.41 -28.83 33.16
C THR A 170 -48.16 -29.29 32.38
N HIS A 171 -48.23 -29.43 31.06
CA HIS A 171 -47.14 -29.84 30.16
C HIS A 171 -46.27 -28.66 29.68
N ARG A 172 -46.74 -27.41 29.84
CA ARG A 172 -46.01 -26.21 29.40
C ARG A 172 -44.73 -25.95 30.21
N THR A 173 -44.71 -26.30 31.49
CA THR A 173 -43.59 -26.00 32.40
C THR A 173 -42.38 -26.92 32.22
N ARG A 174 -42.49 -27.99 31.43
CA ARG A 174 -41.42 -28.96 31.16
C ARG A 174 -40.76 -28.81 29.78
N MET A 175 -41.15 -27.78 29.02
CA MET A 175 -40.63 -27.54 27.67
C MET A 175 -39.61 -26.39 27.71
N THR A 176 -38.45 -26.57 27.07
CA THR A 176 -37.49 -25.48 26.88
C THR A 176 -37.97 -24.51 25.81
N ASP A 177 -37.45 -23.28 25.80
CA ASP A 177 -37.89 -22.24 24.86
C ASP A 177 -37.76 -22.66 23.38
N ASP A 178 -36.76 -23.48 23.06
CA ASP A 178 -36.58 -24.06 21.73
C ASP A 178 -37.71 -25.03 21.33
N HIS A 179 -38.31 -25.72 22.31
CA HIS A 179 -39.45 -26.61 22.04
C HIS A 179 -40.74 -25.81 21.78
N LEU A 180 -40.90 -24.67 22.45
CA LEU A 180 -42.01 -23.74 22.19
C LEU A 180 -41.85 -23.08 20.82
N LYS A 181 -40.61 -22.71 20.45
CA LYS A 181 -40.24 -22.17 19.13
C LYS A 181 -40.50 -23.19 18.01
N ALA A 182 -40.16 -24.46 18.22
CA ALA A 182 -40.46 -25.53 17.27
C ALA A 182 -41.96 -25.82 17.12
N MET A 183 -42.74 -25.79 18.22
CA MET A 183 -44.20 -25.99 18.15
C MET A 183 -44.93 -24.83 17.45
N LEU A 184 -44.47 -23.59 17.67
CA LEU A 184 -44.94 -22.42 16.93
C LEU A 184 -44.67 -22.54 15.42
N GLN A 185 -43.57 -23.18 15.04
CA GLN A 185 -43.19 -23.40 13.65
C GLN A 185 -43.95 -24.56 12.99
N ILE A 186 -44.40 -25.56 13.77
CA ILE A 186 -45.27 -26.66 13.30
C ILE A 186 -46.71 -26.18 13.07
N GLY A 187 -47.20 -25.24 13.90
CA GLY A 187 -48.57 -24.70 13.82
C GLY A 187 -48.92 -23.96 12.52
N CYS A 188 -47.92 -23.63 11.69
CA CYS A 188 -48.10 -22.99 10.39
C CYS A 188 -48.24 -23.97 9.21
N SER A 189 -48.23 -25.28 9.45
CA SER A 189 -48.50 -26.27 8.41
C SER A 189 -49.75 -27.07 8.77
N SER A 190 -50.68 -27.25 7.83
CA SER A 190 -51.90 -28.05 7.99
C SER A 190 -51.64 -29.57 8.09
N SER A 191 -50.43 -29.97 8.51
CA SER A 191 -50.02 -31.36 8.65
C SER A 191 -50.17 -31.82 10.10
N LYS A 192 -50.86 -32.95 10.33
CA LYS A 192 -50.91 -33.59 11.65
C LYS A 192 -49.51 -34.13 11.97
N PRO A 193 -48.83 -33.66 13.03
CA PRO A 193 -47.49 -34.13 13.34
C PRO A 193 -47.53 -35.59 13.81
N ASN A 194 -46.64 -36.43 13.28
CA ASN A 194 -46.48 -37.82 13.73
C ASN A 194 -45.71 -37.86 15.07
N ASN A 195 -46.36 -37.35 16.12
CA ASN A 195 -45.81 -37.21 17.47
C ASN A 195 -45.29 -38.53 18.05
N HIS A 196 -45.82 -39.65 17.57
CA HIS A 196 -45.44 -40.98 17.99
C HIS A 196 -44.01 -41.36 17.56
N ASP A 197 -43.55 -40.89 16.40
CA ASP A 197 -42.21 -41.18 15.86
C ASP A 197 -41.12 -40.35 16.55
N ILE A 198 -41.44 -39.10 16.90
CA ILE A 198 -40.56 -38.17 17.62
C ILE A 198 -40.29 -38.68 19.05
N LEU A 199 -41.31 -39.22 19.72
CA LEU A 199 -41.15 -39.83 21.04
C LEU A 199 -40.42 -41.18 21.00
N LYS A 200 -40.57 -41.94 19.91
CA LYS A 200 -39.84 -43.21 19.69
C LYS A 200 -38.34 -42.98 19.50
N ALA A 201 -37.96 -41.90 18.83
CA ALA A 201 -36.56 -41.47 18.66
C ALA A 201 -35.89 -41.06 19.99
N LYS A 202 -36.64 -40.48 20.94
CA LYS A 202 -36.12 -40.17 22.30
C LYS A 202 -35.75 -41.42 23.12
N ARG A 203 -36.43 -42.56 22.92
CA ARG A 203 -36.09 -43.81 23.66
C ARG A 203 -34.77 -44.44 23.21
N GLN A 204 -34.26 -44.09 22.03
CA GLN A 204 -33.01 -44.67 21.51
C GLN A 204 -31.75 -43.99 22.06
N PHE A 205 -31.84 -42.78 22.61
CA PHE A 205 -30.67 -42.05 23.13
C PHE A 205 -30.45 -42.18 24.63
N HIS A 206 -31.32 -42.91 25.36
CA HIS A 206 -31.07 -43.34 26.74
C HIS A 206 -30.86 -44.85 26.80
N LYS A 207 -29.75 -45.32 26.22
CA LYS A 207 -29.00 -46.45 26.75
C LYS A 207 -27.56 -45.98 26.92
N SER A 208 -27.31 -45.41 28.09
CA SER A 208 -25.97 -45.23 28.62
C SER A 208 -25.35 -46.62 28.87
N TYR A 209 -24.25 -46.91 28.19
CA TYR A 209 -23.12 -47.60 28.81
C TYR A 209 -22.07 -46.54 29.13
#